data_AF-A0A3D8PU20-F1
#
_entry.id   AF-A0A3D8PU20-F1
#
_cell.length_a   1.000
_cell.length_b   1.000
_cell.length_c   1.000
_cell.angle_alpha   90.00
_cell.angle_beta   90.00
_cell.angle_gamma   90.00
#
_symmetry.space_group_name_H-M   'P 1'
#
loop_
_entity.id
_entity.type
_entity.pdbx_description
1 polymer ?
#
loop_
_entity_poly.entity_id
_entity_poly.type
_entity_poly.pdbx_seq_one_letter_code
_entity_poly.pdbx_strand_id
1 'polypeptide(L)'
;MRFIGRYVMGIQLLHKDIGGEFFNLLEGTTEAIYIMSPFISYPTAHSLATWLEESEYKVECKIITRFNREEFIQGANSINGLERLLEAGAELFALQHLHSKLYIFDEKNIILGSANFTLSGFFKNHELGLIVKNEVEFSKHCVDYFMGSLHKICELGDYRITNELVKKELEAVTKATTGRGKMKQGSNPNEFNQKRWGAVIDVNENSIQSNPSYNFKEHFDILEDINTKDFIDAENFTGARIKFEGNSNDRISNKEVYVTRKKYNYEFLNRTFYPLRPRSVQDGEYLFIAVLSKDKFGNDTPMIVGYATTYAYKDENVIDETNPKFKKWNGRYPYYIEFTNGKFLKMPVENGISLIELVNGLKHKVYPGTIKSPEIPISQILKRHHQKAHIKITNEAKQFLITRLDKLFDEHGYDTIL
;
A
#
# COMPACT_ATOMS: atom_id res chain seq x y z
N MET A 1 -8.69 55.78 -27.58
CA MET A 1 -8.28 54.43 -28.03
C MET A 1 -7.38 53.83 -26.95
N ARG A 2 -7.95 53.09 -25.99
CA ARG A 2 -7.17 52.39 -24.95
C ARG A 2 -7.08 50.92 -25.37
N PHE A 3 -5.90 50.50 -25.80
CA PHE A 3 -5.57 49.09 -25.93
C PHE A 3 -5.56 48.49 -24.52
N ILE A 4 -6.58 47.70 -24.20
CA ILE A 4 -6.57 46.83 -23.02
C ILE A 4 -5.89 45.55 -23.48
N GLY A 5 -4.57 45.49 -23.31
CA GLY A 5 -3.84 44.24 -23.42
C GLY A 5 -4.37 43.30 -22.34
N ARG A 6 -5.13 42.27 -22.73
CA ARG A 6 -5.39 41.13 -21.86
C ARG A 6 -4.03 40.50 -21.56
N TYR A 7 -3.58 40.60 -20.31
CA TYR A 7 -2.52 39.72 -19.82
C TYR A 7 -3.02 38.29 -20.00
N VAL A 8 -2.44 37.56 -20.95
CA VAL A 8 -2.64 36.12 -21.06
C VAL A 8 -1.84 35.53 -19.90
N MET A 9 -2.51 35.20 -18.79
CA MET A 9 -1.86 34.50 -17.69
C MET A 9 -1.43 33.13 -18.18
N GLY A 10 -0.12 32.87 -18.18
CA GLY A 10 0.45 31.59 -18.61
C GLY A 10 0.13 30.42 -17.68
N ILE A 11 -0.36 30.68 -16.45
CA ILE A 11 -0.80 29.65 -15.50
C ILE A 11 -2.26 29.91 -15.11
N GLN A 12 -3.12 28.89 -15.20
CA GLN A 12 -4.53 28.99 -14.86
C GLN A 12 -5.03 27.75 -14.09
N LEU A 13 -5.98 27.97 -13.17
CA LEU A 13 -6.62 26.90 -12.43
C LEU A 13 -7.65 26.18 -13.30
N LEU A 14 -7.44 24.88 -13.50
CA LEU A 14 -8.33 24.01 -14.26
C LEU A 14 -9.18 23.18 -13.30
N HIS A 15 -10.42 23.63 -13.09
CA HIS A 15 -11.39 23.02 -12.16
C HIS A 15 -12.71 22.65 -12.84
N LYS A 16 -12.79 22.88 -14.16
CA LYS A 16 -13.91 22.56 -15.05
C LYS A 16 -13.34 22.12 -16.39
N ASP A 17 -14.00 21.14 -16.99
CA ASP A 17 -13.73 20.66 -18.36
C ASP A 17 -12.24 20.43 -18.68
N ILE A 18 -11.57 19.64 -17.84
CA ILE A 18 -10.16 19.26 -18.05
C ILE A 18 -10.00 18.56 -19.41
N GLY A 19 -10.98 17.72 -19.78
CA GLY A 19 -10.98 17.03 -21.06
C GLY A 19 -11.05 17.98 -22.26
N GLY A 20 -11.90 19.01 -22.22
CA GLY A 20 -11.98 20.01 -23.28
C GLY A 20 -10.65 20.73 -23.51
N GLU A 21 -9.97 21.17 -22.45
CA GLU A 21 -8.64 21.79 -22.58
C GLU A 21 -7.57 20.79 -23.05
N PHE A 22 -7.63 19.53 -22.63
CA PHE A 22 -6.71 18.49 -23.09
C PHE A 22 -6.81 18.30 -24.61
N PHE A 23 -8.03 18.15 -25.15
CA PHE A 23 -8.23 17.99 -26.60
C PHE A 23 -7.94 19.26 -27.39
N ASN A 24 -8.23 20.44 -26.84
CA ASN A 24 -7.85 21.72 -27.46
C ASN A 24 -6.32 21.87 -27.57
N LEU A 25 -5.56 21.43 -26.56
CA LEU A 25 -4.10 21.41 -26.65
C LEU A 25 -3.59 20.35 -27.63
N LEU A 26 -4.24 19.17 -27.69
CA LEU A 26 -3.91 18.15 -28.69
C LEU A 26 -3.99 18.68 -30.12
N GLU A 27 -5.05 19.40 -30.47
CA GLU A 27 -5.23 19.96 -31.82
C GLU A 27 -4.07 20.88 -32.25
N GLY A 28 -3.40 21.54 -31.31
CA GLY A 28 -2.24 22.40 -31.57
C GLY A 28 -0.88 21.73 -31.44
N THR A 29 -0.82 20.43 -31.13
CA THR A 29 0.44 19.70 -30.87
C THR A 29 1.04 19.20 -32.17
N THR A 30 2.34 19.44 -32.39
CA THR A 30 3.02 19.14 -33.67
C THR A 30 4.32 18.35 -33.52
N GLU A 31 4.93 18.36 -32.34
CA GLU A 31 6.25 17.77 -32.08
C GLU A 31 6.14 16.55 -31.16
N ALA A 32 5.56 16.73 -29.96
CA ALA A 32 5.55 15.68 -28.94
C ALA A 32 4.39 15.78 -27.95
N ILE A 33 3.95 14.62 -27.46
CA ILE A 33 3.04 14.48 -26.33
C ILE A 33 3.60 13.49 -25.29
N TYR A 34 3.74 13.96 -24.05
CA TYR A 34 4.19 13.13 -22.93
C TYR A 34 3.11 13.01 -21.87
N ILE A 35 2.77 11.77 -21.51
CA ILE A 35 1.67 11.48 -20.58
C ILE A 35 2.17 10.62 -19.45
N MET A 36 1.95 11.06 -18.21
CA MET A 36 2.14 10.25 -17.02
C MET A 36 0.78 10.12 -16.34
N SER A 37 0.22 8.92 -16.29
CA SER A 37 -1.06 8.66 -15.60
C SER A 37 -1.14 7.20 -15.15
N PRO A 38 -1.52 6.90 -13.90
CA PRO A 38 -1.61 5.53 -13.42
C PRO A 38 -2.75 4.74 -14.06
N PHE A 39 -3.81 5.42 -14.49
CA PHE A 39 -5.01 4.80 -15.04
C PHE A 39 -5.32 5.38 -16.41
N ILE A 40 -5.59 4.49 -17.35
CA ILE A 40 -5.93 4.79 -18.74
C ILE A 40 -7.23 4.07 -19.08
N SER A 41 -8.25 4.80 -19.52
CA SER A 41 -9.51 4.19 -19.97
C SER A 41 -9.52 3.99 -21.48
N TYR A 42 -10.21 2.97 -21.98
CA TYR A 42 -10.28 2.69 -23.42
C TYR A 42 -10.77 3.89 -24.24
N PRO A 43 -11.86 4.60 -23.91
CA PRO A 43 -12.33 5.72 -24.74
C PRO A 43 -11.29 6.82 -24.89
N THR A 44 -10.62 7.20 -23.79
CA THR A 44 -9.58 8.24 -23.81
C THR A 44 -8.34 7.81 -24.60
N ALA A 45 -7.91 6.56 -24.40
CA ALA A 45 -6.80 5.97 -25.17
C ALA A 45 -7.12 5.92 -26.67
N HIS A 46 -8.34 5.50 -27.02
CA HIS A 46 -8.80 5.44 -28.39
C HIS A 46 -8.83 6.82 -29.04
N SER A 47 -9.35 7.85 -28.35
CA SER A 47 -9.36 9.23 -28.89
C SER A 47 -7.95 9.76 -29.16
N LEU A 48 -6.99 9.54 -28.25
CA LEU A 48 -5.59 9.94 -28.48
C LEU A 48 -4.97 9.15 -29.64
N ALA A 49 -5.21 7.84 -29.70
CA ALA A 49 -4.66 7.00 -30.74
C ALA A 49 -5.21 7.34 -32.13
N THR A 50 -6.50 7.67 -32.24
CA THR A 50 -7.11 8.18 -33.47
C THR A 50 -6.49 9.52 -33.87
N TRP A 51 -6.30 10.45 -32.92
CA TRP A 51 -5.63 11.71 -33.20
C TRP A 51 -4.19 11.52 -33.69
N LEU A 52 -3.42 10.58 -33.10
CA LEU A 52 -2.06 10.26 -33.55
C LEU A 52 -2.02 9.74 -34.99
N GLU A 53 -3.02 8.94 -35.38
CA GLU A 53 -3.14 8.39 -36.74
C GLU A 53 -3.59 9.41 -37.77
N GLU A 54 -4.42 10.37 -37.36
CA GLU A 54 -4.97 11.44 -38.21
C GLU A 54 -4.07 12.68 -38.30
N SER A 55 -3.12 12.82 -37.38
CA SER A 55 -2.19 13.96 -37.33
C SER A 55 -1.38 14.09 -38.62
N GLU A 56 -1.34 15.31 -39.17
CA GLU A 56 -0.47 15.65 -40.31
C GLU A 56 1.03 15.60 -39.94
N TYR A 57 1.33 15.67 -38.64
CA TYR A 57 2.68 15.66 -38.09
C TYR A 57 3.01 14.29 -37.49
N LYS A 58 4.28 13.89 -37.61
CA LYS A 58 4.80 12.74 -36.88
C LYS A 58 5.11 13.13 -35.44
N VAL A 59 4.09 13.08 -34.59
CA VAL A 59 4.19 13.45 -33.17
C VAL A 59 4.82 12.30 -32.37
N GLU A 60 5.85 12.61 -31.57
CA GLU A 60 6.41 11.67 -30.60
C GLU A 60 5.45 11.50 -29.41
N CYS A 61 4.95 10.29 -29.17
CA CYS A 61 4.07 10.01 -28.03
C CYS A 61 4.74 9.05 -27.04
N LYS A 62 5.04 9.53 -25.83
CA LYS A 62 5.59 8.69 -24.74
C LYS A 62 4.66 8.70 -23.53
N ILE A 63 4.37 7.52 -22.99
CA ILE A 63 3.43 7.37 -21.88
C ILE A 63 4.03 6.50 -20.78
N ILE A 64 4.01 7.01 -19.55
CA ILE A 64 4.35 6.26 -18.33
C ILE A 64 3.05 5.93 -17.59
N THR A 65 2.80 4.63 -17.39
CA THR A 65 1.57 4.15 -16.74
C THR A 65 1.81 2.92 -15.86
N ARG A 66 0.77 2.44 -15.17
CA ARG A 66 0.84 1.19 -14.39
C ARG A 66 0.48 -0.01 -15.27
N PHE A 67 1.17 -1.13 -15.08
CA PHE A 67 0.85 -2.40 -15.74
C PHE A 67 0.52 -3.47 -14.69
N ASN A 68 -0.75 -3.52 -14.28
CA ASN A 68 -1.22 -4.37 -13.18
C ASN A 68 -2.45 -5.18 -13.62
N ARG A 69 -2.32 -6.52 -13.59
CA ARG A 69 -3.38 -7.46 -13.97
C ARG A 69 -4.71 -7.19 -13.28
N GLU A 70 -4.68 -6.93 -11.98
CA GLU A 70 -5.91 -6.75 -11.20
C GLU A 70 -6.64 -5.46 -11.61
N GLU A 71 -5.90 -4.41 -11.94
CA GLU A 71 -6.46 -3.15 -12.43
C GLU A 71 -7.09 -3.32 -13.82
N PHE A 72 -6.53 -4.20 -14.67
CA PHE A 72 -7.14 -4.59 -15.94
C PHE A 72 -8.42 -5.39 -15.74
N ILE A 73 -8.41 -6.36 -14.82
CA ILE A 73 -9.57 -7.20 -14.49
C ILE A 73 -10.72 -6.36 -13.91
N GLN A 74 -10.41 -5.36 -13.08
CA GLN A 74 -11.39 -4.46 -12.48
C GLN A 74 -11.87 -3.35 -13.44
N GLY A 75 -11.21 -3.20 -14.60
CA GLY A 75 -11.51 -2.13 -15.56
C GLY A 75 -11.06 -0.74 -15.11
N ALA A 76 -10.25 -0.64 -14.05
CA ALA A 76 -9.66 0.62 -13.60
C ALA A 76 -8.57 1.12 -14.56
N ASN A 77 -7.88 0.18 -15.22
CA ASN A 77 -6.95 0.45 -16.32
C ASN A 77 -7.32 -0.42 -17.53
N SER A 78 -7.15 0.07 -18.75
CA SER A 78 -7.61 -0.61 -19.96
C SER A 78 -6.46 -1.21 -20.74
N ILE A 79 -6.32 -2.54 -20.67
CA ILE A 79 -5.33 -3.27 -21.48
C ILE A 79 -5.56 -3.11 -23.00
N ASN A 80 -6.83 -3.10 -23.44
CA ASN A 80 -7.18 -2.82 -24.83
C ASN A 80 -6.86 -1.36 -25.22
N GLY A 81 -6.93 -0.43 -24.26
CA GLY A 81 -6.51 0.95 -24.47
C GLY A 81 -4.99 1.05 -24.66
N LEU A 82 -4.21 0.27 -23.91
CA LEU A 82 -2.75 0.19 -24.11
C LEU A 82 -2.41 -0.41 -25.48
N GLU A 83 -3.08 -1.49 -25.88
CA GLU A 83 -2.91 -2.08 -27.22
C GLU A 83 -3.17 -1.04 -28.32
N ARG A 84 -4.31 -0.34 -28.23
CA ARG A 84 -4.71 0.70 -29.20
C ARG A 84 -3.70 1.85 -29.31
N LEU A 85 -3.04 2.22 -28.21
CA LEU A 85 -1.99 3.26 -28.19
C LEU A 85 -0.69 2.76 -28.84
N LEU A 86 -0.29 1.51 -28.59
CA LEU A 86 0.88 0.91 -29.24
C LEU A 86 0.70 0.81 -30.75
N GLU A 87 -0.50 0.44 -31.21
CA GLU A 87 -0.85 0.36 -32.63
C GLU A 87 -0.73 1.71 -33.33
N ALA A 88 -1.10 2.80 -32.65
CA ALA A 88 -0.93 4.17 -33.14
C ALA A 88 0.50 4.71 -33.03
N GLY A 89 1.46 3.87 -32.62
CA GLY A 89 2.88 4.25 -32.55
C GLY A 89 3.33 4.92 -31.26
N ALA A 90 2.49 4.95 -30.21
CA ALA A 90 2.91 5.46 -28.91
C ALA A 90 3.91 4.52 -28.21
N GLU A 91 4.86 5.08 -27.48
CA GLU A 91 5.80 4.34 -26.65
C GLU A 91 5.30 4.29 -25.21
N LEU A 92 5.07 3.09 -24.69
CA LEU A 92 4.51 2.87 -23.36
C LEU A 92 5.56 2.31 -22.39
N PHE A 93 5.59 2.80 -21.16
CA PHE A 93 6.53 2.39 -20.10
C PHE A 93 5.79 2.11 -18.80
N ALA A 94 6.17 1.02 -18.11
CA ALA A 94 5.52 0.58 -16.88
C ALA A 94 6.28 1.06 -15.64
N LEU A 95 5.61 1.83 -14.78
CA LEU A 95 6.12 2.29 -13.49
C LEU A 95 5.18 1.87 -12.34
N GLN A 96 5.70 1.12 -11.39
CA GLN A 96 4.97 0.76 -10.17
C GLN A 96 4.84 1.98 -9.25
N HIS A 97 3.79 1.98 -8.43
CA HIS A 97 3.49 3.06 -7.47
C HIS A 97 3.26 4.46 -8.08
N LEU A 98 3.24 4.59 -9.42
CA LEU A 98 2.97 5.84 -10.11
C LEU A 98 1.66 6.47 -9.61
N HIS A 99 1.64 7.75 -9.22
CA HIS A 99 0.41 8.45 -8.90
C HIS A 99 0.32 9.85 -9.53
N SER A 100 1.39 10.33 -10.16
CA SER A 100 1.38 11.59 -10.91
C SER A 100 0.35 11.56 -12.04
N LYS A 101 -0.28 12.71 -12.30
CA LYS A 101 -1.02 12.96 -13.55
C LYS A 101 -0.46 14.22 -14.19
N LEU A 102 0.23 14.04 -15.30
CA LEU A 102 0.96 15.07 -16.02
C LEU A 102 0.81 14.83 -17.51
N TYR A 103 0.46 15.88 -18.25
CA TYR A 103 0.27 15.88 -19.69
C TYR A 103 1.07 17.05 -20.25
N ILE A 104 2.01 16.78 -21.16
CA ILE A 104 2.92 17.76 -21.75
C ILE A 104 2.72 17.74 -23.26
N PHE A 105 2.58 18.92 -23.86
CA PHE A 105 2.36 19.11 -25.28
C PHE A 105 3.44 20.05 -25.83
N ASP A 106 4.19 19.58 -26.85
CA ASP A 106 5.32 20.26 -27.50
C ASP A 106 6.33 20.86 -26.52
N GLU A 107 6.51 20.23 -25.36
CA GLU A 107 7.36 20.70 -24.26
C GLU A 107 7.05 22.13 -23.76
N LYS A 108 5.88 22.69 -24.14
CA LYS A 108 5.50 24.09 -23.92
C LYS A 108 4.24 24.24 -23.11
N ASN A 109 3.24 23.38 -23.34
CA ASN A 109 1.96 23.42 -22.64
C ASN A 109 1.84 22.22 -21.71
N ILE A 110 1.35 22.45 -20.49
CA ILE A 110 1.27 21.45 -19.42
C ILE A 110 -0.14 21.43 -18.85
N ILE A 111 -0.68 20.24 -18.62
CA ILE A 111 -1.77 20.00 -17.69
C ILE A 111 -1.22 19.11 -16.57
N LEU A 112 -1.39 19.51 -15.31
CA LEU A 112 -1.07 18.68 -14.14
C LEU A 112 -2.16 18.78 -13.10
N GLY A 113 -2.41 17.70 -12.34
CA GLY A 113 -3.46 17.71 -11.32
C GLY A 113 -3.87 16.34 -10.84
N SER A 114 -5.15 16.22 -10.45
CA SER A 114 -5.73 14.98 -9.92
C SER A 114 -6.36 14.07 -10.99
N ALA A 115 -6.70 14.63 -12.17
CA ALA A 115 -7.40 13.91 -13.23
C ALA A 115 -6.54 12.84 -13.90
N ASN A 116 -6.95 11.56 -13.77
CA ASN A 116 -6.37 10.45 -14.55
C ASN A 116 -6.78 10.51 -16.02
N PHE A 117 -5.99 9.86 -16.88
CA PHE A 117 -6.21 9.75 -18.33
C PHE A 117 -7.40 8.82 -18.67
N THR A 118 -8.57 9.21 -18.19
CA THR A 118 -9.80 8.43 -18.23
C THR A 118 -10.98 9.33 -18.55
N LEU A 119 -12.02 8.79 -19.18
CA LEU A 119 -13.23 9.56 -19.48
C LEU A 119 -13.82 10.20 -18.22
N SER A 120 -13.83 9.45 -17.10
CA SER A 120 -14.31 9.96 -15.83
C SER A 120 -13.42 11.06 -15.26
N GLY A 121 -12.09 10.89 -15.30
CA GLY A 121 -11.14 11.91 -14.84
C GLY A 121 -11.19 13.20 -15.67
N PHE A 122 -11.54 13.11 -16.95
CA PHE A 122 -11.62 14.29 -17.81
C PHE A 122 -12.95 15.04 -17.71
N PHE A 123 -14.07 14.32 -17.50
CA PHE A 123 -15.40 14.91 -17.68
C PHE A 123 -16.42 14.65 -16.54
N LYS A 124 -16.14 13.74 -15.59
CA LYS A 124 -17.15 13.32 -14.60
C LYS A 124 -16.75 13.56 -13.15
N ASN A 125 -15.49 13.32 -12.81
CA ASN A 125 -15.01 13.42 -11.44
C ASN A 125 -14.85 14.89 -11.02
N HIS A 126 -14.93 15.14 -9.71
CA HIS A 126 -14.52 16.42 -9.12
C HIS A 126 -12.99 16.47 -9.07
N GLU A 127 -12.39 17.06 -10.09
CA GLU A 127 -10.94 17.12 -10.28
C GLU A 127 -10.44 18.56 -10.19
N LEU A 128 -9.16 18.69 -9.81
CA LEU A 128 -8.45 19.96 -9.76
C LEU A 128 -7.12 19.81 -10.49
N GLY A 129 -6.78 20.80 -11.30
CA GLY A 129 -5.51 20.87 -11.99
C GLY A 129 -5.08 22.29 -12.29
N LEU A 130 -3.91 22.38 -12.92
CA LEU A 130 -3.35 23.59 -13.48
C LEU A 130 -3.15 23.35 -14.97
N ILE A 131 -3.46 24.37 -15.76
CA ILE A 131 -3.02 24.46 -17.14
C ILE A 131 -1.97 25.55 -17.22
N VAL A 132 -0.83 25.21 -17.82
CA VAL A 132 0.31 26.09 -18.00
C VAL A 132 0.60 26.18 -19.49
N LYS A 133 0.61 27.39 -20.06
CA LYS A 133 0.82 27.64 -21.48
C LYS A 133 1.98 28.63 -21.65
N ASN A 134 3.00 28.23 -22.41
CA ASN A 134 4.16 29.06 -22.78
C ASN A 134 5.01 29.57 -21.59
N GLU A 135 5.04 28.86 -20.47
CA GLU A 135 5.92 29.17 -19.33
C GLU A 135 7.19 28.32 -19.41
N VAL A 136 8.22 28.86 -20.07
CA VAL A 136 9.45 28.12 -20.46
C VAL A 136 10.10 27.39 -19.27
N GLU A 137 10.30 28.07 -18.15
CA GLU A 137 10.99 27.49 -16.99
C GLU A 137 10.17 26.37 -16.35
N PHE A 138 8.86 26.58 -16.17
CA PHE A 138 7.97 25.59 -15.58
C PHE A 138 7.83 24.37 -16.47
N SER A 139 7.61 24.59 -17.77
CA SER A 139 7.49 23.51 -18.75
C SER A 139 8.78 22.69 -18.81
N LYS A 140 9.95 23.34 -18.77
CA LYS A 140 11.24 22.63 -18.68
C LYS A 140 11.32 21.74 -17.45
N HIS A 141 10.93 22.21 -16.26
CA HIS A 141 10.95 21.38 -15.05
C HIS A 141 10.01 20.17 -15.15
N CYS A 142 8.84 20.33 -15.78
CA CYS A 142 7.92 19.22 -16.01
C CYS A 142 8.49 18.19 -17.01
N VAL A 143 9.15 18.66 -18.08
CA VAL A 143 9.84 17.81 -19.06
C VAL A 143 10.99 17.07 -18.40
N ASP A 144 11.85 17.77 -17.65
CA ASP A 144 12.97 17.16 -16.90
C ASP A 144 12.46 16.10 -15.92
N TYR A 145 11.34 16.35 -15.22
CA TYR A 145 10.73 15.37 -14.32
C TYR A 145 10.23 14.12 -15.06
N PHE A 146 9.54 14.30 -16.20
CA PHE A 146 9.06 13.20 -17.02
C PHE A 146 10.23 12.38 -17.58
N MET A 147 11.20 13.04 -18.22
CA MET A 147 12.36 12.40 -18.84
C MET A 147 13.28 11.76 -17.80
N GLY A 148 13.49 12.39 -16.64
CA GLY A 148 14.24 11.80 -15.54
C GLY A 148 13.57 10.55 -14.97
N SER A 149 12.23 10.53 -14.90
CA SER A 149 11.49 9.32 -14.54
C SER A 149 11.65 8.23 -15.59
N LEU A 150 11.54 8.59 -16.88
CA LEU A 150 11.72 7.66 -17.99
C LEU A 150 13.13 7.06 -18.02
N HIS A 151 14.16 7.89 -17.83
CA HIS A 151 15.55 7.44 -17.76
C HIS A 151 15.76 6.40 -16.67
N LYS A 152 15.27 6.68 -15.46
CA LYS A 152 15.33 5.73 -14.33
C LYS A 152 14.61 4.42 -14.62
N ILE A 153 13.45 4.48 -15.28
CA ILE A 153 12.75 3.27 -15.74
C ILE A 153 13.66 2.44 -16.63
N CYS A 154 14.30 3.06 -17.64
CA CYS A 154 15.19 2.38 -18.58
C CYS A 154 16.49 1.87 -17.92
N GLU A 155 17.05 2.58 -16.93
CA GLU A 155 18.23 2.14 -16.18
C GLU A 155 17.96 0.89 -15.32
N LEU A 156 16.75 0.79 -14.76
CA LEU A 156 16.35 -0.34 -13.92
C LEU A 156 16.05 -1.61 -14.72
N GLY A 157 15.87 -1.50 -16.04
CA GLY A 157 15.65 -2.63 -16.95
C GLY A 157 14.72 -2.29 -18.11
N ASP A 158 14.42 -3.30 -18.92
CA ASP A 158 13.45 -3.15 -20.02
C ASP A 158 12.01 -3.25 -19.47
N TYR A 159 11.49 -2.08 -19.08
CA TYR A 159 10.10 -1.91 -18.64
C TYR A 159 9.23 -1.24 -19.71
N ARG A 160 9.63 -1.35 -20.98
CA ARG A 160 8.80 -0.94 -22.11
C ARG A 160 7.65 -1.93 -22.29
N ILE A 161 6.43 -1.42 -22.38
CA ILE A 161 5.25 -2.24 -22.65
C ILE A 161 5.22 -2.53 -24.15
N THR A 162 5.33 -3.81 -24.54
CA THR A 162 5.34 -4.23 -25.95
C THR A 162 4.01 -4.89 -26.36
N ASN A 163 3.78 -5.00 -27.67
CA ASN A 163 2.63 -5.71 -28.22
C ASN A 163 2.57 -7.17 -27.77
N GLU A 164 3.71 -7.86 -27.69
CA GLU A 164 3.80 -9.25 -27.22
C GLU A 164 3.40 -9.36 -25.74
N LEU A 165 3.85 -8.41 -24.91
CA LEU A 165 3.50 -8.36 -23.51
C LEU A 165 2.00 -8.11 -23.32
N VAL A 166 1.44 -7.14 -24.05
CA VAL A 166 0.01 -6.82 -24.01
C VAL A 166 -0.83 -8.02 -24.44
N LYS A 167 -0.50 -8.67 -25.56
CA LYS A 167 -1.21 -9.88 -26.02
C LYS A 167 -1.19 -11.00 -25.00
N LYS A 168 -0.01 -11.29 -24.44
CA LYS A 168 0.16 -12.30 -23.38
C LYS A 168 -0.68 -11.99 -22.14
N GLU A 169 -0.74 -10.72 -21.76
CA GLU A 169 -1.48 -10.28 -20.59
C GLU A 169 -2.99 -10.25 -20.86
N LEU A 170 -3.42 -9.88 -22.07
CA LEU A 170 -4.81 -9.91 -22.52
C LEU A 170 -5.38 -11.34 -22.48
N GLU A 171 -4.60 -12.33 -22.94
CA GLU A 171 -4.96 -13.74 -22.78
C GLU A 171 -5.12 -14.13 -21.30
N ALA A 172 -4.22 -13.67 -20.44
CA ALA A 172 -4.26 -13.97 -19.01
C ALA A 172 -5.48 -13.32 -18.33
N VAL A 173 -5.79 -12.07 -18.65
CA VAL A 173 -6.98 -11.35 -18.19
C VAL A 173 -8.25 -12.06 -18.68
N THR A 174 -8.31 -12.45 -19.95
CA THR A 174 -9.45 -13.16 -20.55
C THR A 174 -9.68 -14.52 -19.90
N LYS A 175 -8.62 -15.30 -19.64
CA LYS A 175 -8.71 -16.57 -18.89
C LYS A 175 -9.23 -16.34 -17.46
N ALA A 176 -8.76 -15.30 -16.79
CA ALA A 176 -9.18 -14.95 -15.44
C ALA A 176 -10.64 -14.49 -15.36
N THR A 177 -11.14 -13.76 -16.37
CA THR A 177 -12.54 -13.28 -16.42
C THR A 177 -13.51 -14.37 -16.87
N THR A 178 -13.16 -15.21 -17.84
CA THR A 178 -13.99 -16.34 -18.31
C THR A 178 -14.11 -17.48 -17.29
N GLY A 179 -13.07 -17.72 -16.48
CA GLY A 179 -13.08 -18.68 -15.38
C GLY A 179 -14.06 -18.33 -14.24
N ARG A 180 -14.45 -17.05 -14.09
CA ARG A 180 -15.42 -16.61 -13.07
C ARG A 180 -16.84 -17.13 -13.30
N GLY A 181 -17.20 -17.51 -14.53
CA GLY A 181 -18.50 -18.13 -14.83
C GLY A 181 -18.64 -19.59 -14.36
N LYS A 182 -17.55 -20.23 -13.91
CA LYS A 182 -17.52 -21.64 -13.46
C LYS A 182 -16.75 -21.84 -12.16
N MET A 183 -16.71 -20.86 -11.26
CA MET A 183 -16.14 -21.08 -9.92
C MET A 183 -17.14 -21.78 -8.99
N LYS A 184 -16.84 -23.03 -8.65
CA LYS A 184 -17.37 -23.73 -7.47
C LYS A 184 -17.10 -22.89 -6.22
N GLN A 185 -18.10 -22.76 -5.36
CA GLN A 185 -17.93 -22.29 -3.98
C GLN A 185 -16.76 -23.07 -3.33
N GLY A 186 -15.69 -22.37 -2.95
CA GLY A 186 -14.56 -22.99 -2.24
C GLY A 186 -13.16 -22.56 -2.66
N SER A 187 -12.98 -21.70 -3.67
CA SER A 187 -11.65 -21.16 -4.01
C SER A 187 -11.33 -19.91 -3.19
N ASN A 188 -10.12 -19.89 -2.64
CA ASN A 188 -9.61 -18.89 -1.72
C ASN A 188 -9.48 -17.52 -2.45
N PRO A 189 -10.08 -16.41 -1.96
CA PRO A 189 -9.99 -15.11 -2.64
C PRO A 189 -8.57 -14.52 -2.75
N ASN A 190 -7.56 -15.15 -2.13
CA ASN A 190 -6.16 -14.76 -2.21
C ASN A 190 -5.36 -15.41 -3.36
N GLU A 191 -5.98 -16.24 -4.21
CA GLU A 191 -5.33 -16.80 -5.41
C GLU A 191 -5.43 -15.87 -6.65
N PHE A 192 -5.93 -14.64 -6.49
CA PHE A 192 -5.85 -13.64 -7.56
C PHE A 192 -4.41 -13.11 -7.67
N ASN A 193 -3.68 -13.68 -8.63
CA ASN A 193 -2.32 -13.32 -9.04
C ASN A 193 -2.10 -11.79 -9.08
N GLN A 194 -1.47 -11.23 -8.04
CA GLN A 194 -1.04 -9.83 -7.97
C GLN A 194 0.17 -9.55 -8.87
N LYS A 195 0.03 -9.79 -10.18
CA LYS A 195 1.12 -9.52 -11.11
C LYS A 195 1.15 -8.02 -11.44
N ARG A 196 1.90 -7.28 -10.62
CA ARG A 196 2.36 -5.92 -10.94
C ARG A 196 3.66 -6.03 -11.71
N TRP A 197 3.72 -5.42 -12.88
CA TRP A 197 4.92 -5.38 -13.70
C TRP A 197 5.28 -3.92 -14.00
N GLY A 198 6.56 -3.60 -14.01
CA GLY A 198 7.08 -2.25 -14.16
C GLY A 198 8.23 -1.95 -13.21
N ALA A 199 8.96 -0.87 -13.49
CA ALA A 199 10.04 -0.38 -12.67
C ALA A 199 9.54 -0.02 -11.27
N VAL A 200 10.39 -0.17 -10.27
CA VAL A 200 10.17 0.34 -8.91
C VAL A 200 11.25 1.38 -8.65
N ILE A 201 10.87 2.65 -8.71
CA ILE A 201 11.79 3.76 -8.39
C ILE A 201 11.61 4.04 -6.90
N ASP A 202 12.67 3.82 -6.12
CA ASP A 202 12.68 4.19 -4.71
C ASP A 202 12.67 5.71 -4.58
N VAL A 203 11.55 6.27 -4.13
CA VAL A 203 11.37 7.72 -3.96
C VAL A 203 12.31 8.26 -2.86
N ASN A 204 12.88 7.36 -2.05
CA ASN A 204 13.71 7.67 -0.89
C ASN A 204 15.17 8.04 -1.23
N GLU A 205 15.71 7.67 -2.39
CA GLU A 205 17.12 7.95 -2.70
C GLU A 205 17.37 9.41 -3.12
N ASN A 206 16.38 10.07 -3.73
CA ASN A 206 16.55 11.43 -4.26
C ASN A 206 16.24 12.55 -3.23
N SER A 207 15.63 12.23 -2.08
CA SER A 207 15.35 13.21 -1.02
C SER A 207 16.50 13.40 -0.03
N ILE A 208 17.61 12.67 -0.20
CA ILE A 208 18.74 12.66 0.75
C ILE A 208 19.70 13.86 0.55
N GLN A 209 19.61 14.61 -0.55
CA GLN A 209 20.61 15.65 -0.87
C GLN A 209 20.27 17.09 -0.48
N SER A 210 19.18 17.39 0.23
CA SER A 210 18.86 18.80 0.55
C SER A 210 18.24 19.04 1.93
N ASN A 211 18.85 18.55 3.00
CA ASN A 211 19.02 19.26 4.29
C ASN A 211 19.63 18.31 5.34
N PRO A 212 20.86 18.54 5.84
CA PRO A 212 21.43 17.72 6.91
C PRO A 212 20.72 17.89 8.26
N SER A 213 19.82 18.88 8.41
CA SER A 213 19.04 19.12 9.63
C SER A 213 17.65 18.48 9.64
N TYR A 214 17.22 17.83 8.55
CA TYR A 214 15.87 17.28 8.45
C TYR A 214 15.92 15.76 8.24
N ASN A 215 15.72 15.01 9.33
CA ASN A 215 15.68 13.55 9.30
C ASN A 215 14.34 13.06 8.74
N PHE A 216 14.22 13.07 7.40
CA PHE A 216 13.01 12.64 6.69
C PHE A 216 12.60 11.21 7.03
N LYS A 217 13.57 10.31 7.29
CA LYS A 217 13.33 8.91 7.65
C LYS A 217 12.67 8.76 9.01
N GLU A 218 13.06 9.59 9.97
CA GLU A 218 12.43 9.66 11.29
C GLU A 218 11.00 10.20 11.22
N HIS A 219 10.74 11.23 10.40
CA HIS A 219 9.37 11.71 10.18
C HIS A 219 8.50 10.69 9.43
N PHE A 220 9.05 9.96 8.46
CA PHE A 220 8.31 8.95 7.71
C PHE A 220 7.93 7.75 8.59
N ASP A 221 8.87 7.22 9.37
CA ASP A 221 8.60 6.13 10.33
C ASP A 221 7.54 6.57 11.36
N ILE A 222 7.62 7.82 11.84
CA ILE A 222 6.62 8.42 12.73
C ILE A 222 5.25 8.53 12.03
N LEU A 223 5.18 8.97 10.77
CA LEU A 223 3.92 9.11 10.03
C LEU A 223 3.29 7.77 9.61
N GLU A 224 4.07 6.71 9.43
CA GLU A 224 3.55 5.35 9.23
C GLU A 224 3.08 4.70 10.55
N ASP A 225 3.76 4.97 11.68
CA ASP A 225 3.33 4.55 13.01
C ASP A 225 2.13 5.37 13.52
N ILE A 226 2.01 6.63 13.10
CA ILE A 226 0.87 7.51 13.38
C ILE A 226 -0.18 7.34 12.29
N ASN A 227 -1.16 6.48 12.54
CA ASN A 227 -2.40 6.52 11.79
C ASN A 227 -3.00 7.94 11.95
N THR A 228 -3.39 8.63 10.87
CA THR A 228 -4.03 9.97 10.92
C THR A 228 -5.35 10.00 11.72
N LYS A 229 -5.81 8.85 12.23
CA LYS A 229 -6.93 8.70 13.18
C LYS A 229 -6.53 8.45 14.64
N ASP A 230 -5.24 8.21 14.94
CA ASP A 230 -4.75 7.92 16.29
C ASP A 230 -4.53 9.20 17.13
N PHE A 231 -4.58 10.39 16.54
CA PHE A 231 -4.58 11.67 17.27
C PHE A 231 -5.81 11.88 18.16
N ILE A 232 -6.88 11.07 17.98
CA ILE A 232 -8.11 11.16 18.78
C ILE A 232 -8.06 10.27 20.03
N ASP A 233 -7.06 9.39 20.17
CA ASP A 233 -7.14 8.24 21.11
C ASP A 233 -6.12 8.26 22.26
N ALA A 234 -5.62 9.43 22.68
CA ALA A 234 -4.78 9.55 23.87
C ALA A 234 -5.55 9.30 25.18
N GLU A 235 -6.85 9.63 25.25
CA GLU A 235 -7.64 9.48 26.48
C GLU A 235 -8.03 8.02 26.78
N ASN A 236 -8.07 7.13 25.77
CA ASN A 236 -8.55 5.75 25.92
C ASN A 236 -7.44 4.69 25.78
N PHE A 237 -6.20 5.10 25.48
CA PHE A 237 -5.07 4.18 25.37
C PHE A 237 -4.52 3.84 26.76
N THR A 238 -4.62 2.57 27.14
CA THR A 238 -4.31 2.10 28.50
C THR A 238 -2.93 1.46 28.63
N GLY A 239 -2.04 1.74 27.67
CA GLY A 239 -0.72 1.12 27.58
C GLY A 239 -0.82 -0.39 27.27
N ALA A 240 -1.73 -0.81 26.40
CA ALA A 240 -1.87 -2.20 26.00
C ALA A 240 -2.01 -2.37 24.47
N ARG A 241 -1.33 -3.37 23.91
CA ARG A 241 -1.35 -3.67 22.47
C ARG A 241 -1.35 -5.17 22.21
N ILE A 242 -1.86 -5.55 21.04
CA ILE A 242 -1.72 -6.90 20.49
C ILE A 242 -0.62 -6.88 19.43
N LYS A 243 0.38 -7.74 19.56
CA LYS A 243 1.42 -7.99 18.55
C LYS A 243 1.07 -9.22 17.74
N PHE A 244 1.12 -9.12 16.41
CA PHE A 244 0.90 -10.24 15.51
C PHE A 244 2.23 -10.86 15.10
N GLU A 245 2.41 -12.15 15.35
CA GLU A 245 3.58 -12.95 14.94
C GLU A 245 3.20 -13.97 13.86
N GLY A 246 4.04 -14.08 12.83
CA GLY A 246 3.85 -14.99 11.69
C GLY A 246 3.53 -14.29 10.37
N ASN A 247 3.17 -15.08 9.37
CA ASN A 247 2.83 -14.61 8.03
C ASN A 247 1.57 -15.34 7.54
N SER A 248 0.71 -14.69 6.76
CA SER A 248 -0.46 -15.34 6.15
C SER A 248 -0.08 -16.48 5.21
N ASN A 249 1.09 -16.37 4.57
CA ASN A 249 1.60 -17.38 3.63
C ASN A 249 2.37 -18.51 4.33
N ASP A 250 2.68 -18.35 5.61
CA ASP A 250 3.43 -19.32 6.43
C ASP A 250 2.91 -19.22 7.87
N ARG A 251 1.71 -19.78 8.08
CA ARG A 251 1.01 -19.73 9.37
C ARG A 251 1.65 -20.72 10.34
N ILE A 252 1.74 -20.32 11.60
CA ILE A 252 2.22 -21.20 12.66
C ILE A 252 1.18 -22.31 12.90
N SER A 253 1.66 -23.55 13.05
CA SER A 253 0.79 -24.70 13.26
C SER A 253 -0.02 -24.54 14.54
N ASN A 254 -1.33 -24.80 14.43
CA ASN A 254 -2.24 -24.60 15.55
C ASN A 254 -2.11 -25.68 16.64
N LYS A 255 -1.37 -26.76 16.35
CA LYS A 255 -1.06 -27.85 17.28
C LYS A 255 0.20 -27.63 18.11
N GLU A 256 1.02 -26.63 17.76
CA GLU A 256 2.25 -26.32 18.49
C GLU A 256 1.96 -25.56 19.79
N VAL A 257 2.86 -25.67 20.78
CA VAL A 257 2.84 -24.85 22.00
C VAL A 257 3.84 -23.69 21.81
N TYR A 258 3.42 -22.45 22.06
CA TYR A 258 4.17 -21.24 21.66
C TYR A 258 5.62 -21.22 22.14
N VAL A 259 5.85 -21.36 23.46
CA VAL A 259 7.21 -21.29 24.03
C VAL A 259 8.05 -22.49 23.63
N THR A 260 7.47 -23.70 23.60
CA THR A 260 8.15 -24.92 23.14
C THR A 260 8.63 -24.78 21.69
N ARG A 261 7.78 -24.26 20.81
CA ARG A 261 8.12 -23.96 19.41
C ARG A 261 9.30 -22.99 19.32
N LYS A 262 9.27 -21.89 20.08
CA LYS A 262 10.38 -20.92 20.07
C LYS A 262 11.69 -21.57 20.51
N LYS A 263 11.68 -22.39 21.57
CA LYS A 263 12.85 -23.15 22.05
C LYS A 263 13.38 -24.09 20.96
N TYR A 264 12.51 -24.89 20.35
CA TYR A 264 12.88 -25.85 19.30
C TYR A 264 13.48 -25.16 18.07
N ASN A 265 12.96 -23.99 17.70
CA ASN A 265 13.43 -23.22 16.55
C ASN A 265 14.60 -22.28 16.87
N TYR A 266 15.20 -22.40 18.07
CA TYR A 266 16.26 -21.53 18.59
C TYR A 266 15.92 -20.04 18.40
N GLU A 267 14.67 -19.68 18.72
CA GLU A 267 14.15 -18.31 18.66
C GLU A 267 14.38 -17.58 19.98
N PHE A 268 14.55 -16.25 19.88
CA PHE A 268 14.63 -15.38 21.04
C PHE A 268 13.32 -15.46 21.86
N LEU A 269 13.44 -15.88 23.12
CA LEU A 269 12.27 -16.08 23.98
C LEU A 269 11.66 -14.75 24.39
N ASN A 270 12.49 -13.76 24.75
CA ASN A 270 12.09 -12.45 25.27
C ASN A 270 12.01 -11.33 24.20
N ARG A 271 11.99 -11.68 22.91
CA ARG A 271 11.92 -10.71 21.79
C ARG A 271 10.76 -11.00 20.85
N THR A 272 10.22 -9.92 20.28
CA THR A 272 9.31 -9.95 19.13
C THR A 272 9.75 -8.95 18.07
N PHE A 273 9.48 -9.26 16.80
CA PHE A 273 10.07 -8.59 15.65
C PHE A 273 9.05 -7.84 14.80
N TYR A 274 9.51 -6.77 14.14
CA TYR A 274 8.72 -5.81 13.39
C TYR A 274 9.37 -5.53 12.04
N PRO A 275 8.55 -5.26 10.99
CA PRO A 275 9.05 -4.84 9.69
C PRO A 275 9.54 -3.39 9.69
N LEU A 276 8.97 -2.55 10.56
CA LEU A 276 9.29 -1.13 10.73
C LEU A 276 9.70 -0.87 12.19
N ARG A 277 10.38 0.25 12.45
CA ARG A 277 10.83 0.62 13.80
C ARG A 277 9.62 0.93 14.69
N PRO A 278 9.34 0.14 15.74
CA PRO A 278 8.15 0.32 16.57
C PRO A 278 8.36 1.42 17.63
N ARG A 279 8.69 2.64 17.19
CA ARG A 279 9.02 3.79 18.07
C ARG A 279 7.86 4.19 18.98
N SER A 280 6.64 3.85 18.59
CA SER A 280 5.45 4.05 19.41
C SER A 280 5.33 3.10 20.62
N VAL A 281 6.19 2.07 20.77
CA VAL A 281 6.23 1.19 21.95
C VAL A 281 6.94 1.88 23.11
N GLN A 282 6.24 2.04 24.24
CA GLN A 282 6.78 2.58 25.48
C GLN A 282 7.19 1.47 26.47
N ASP A 283 8.00 1.84 27.46
CA ASP A 283 8.30 0.98 28.60
C ASP A 283 7.04 0.68 29.41
N GLY A 284 6.90 -0.55 29.89
CA GLY A 284 5.85 -0.92 30.84
C GLY A 284 4.48 -1.20 30.22
N GLU A 285 4.34 -1.18 28.89
CA GLU A 285 3.08 -1.52 28.25
C GLU A 285 2.78 -3.03 28.29
N TYR A 286 1.50 -3.38 28.36
CA TYR A 286 1.03 -4.74 28.18
C TYR A 286 1.08 -5.15 26.70
N LEU A 287 1.82 -6.21 26.41
CA LEU A 287 1.96 -6.79 25.10
C LEU A 287 1.28 -8.15 25.06
N PHE A 288 0.12 -8.24 24.42
CA PHE A 288 -0.50 -9.53 24.10
C PHE A 288 0.12 -10.08 22.82
N ILE A 289 0.62 -11.32 22.86
CA ILE A 289 1.16 -11.99 21.68
C ILE A 289 0.05 -12.78 21.01
N ALA A 290 -0.26 -12.41 19.77
CA ALA A 290 -1.17 -13.12 18.88
C ALA A 290 -0.39 -13.78 17.74
N VAL A 291 -0.51 -15.08 17.63
CA VAL A 291 0.12 -15.88 16.59
C VAL A 291 -0.83 -16.04 15.41
N LEU A 292 -0.39 -15.76 14.19
CA LEU A 292 -1.17 -16.03 12.98
C LEU A 292 -1.27 -17.55 12.76
N SER A 293 -2.42 -18.12 13.09
CA SER A 293 -2.67 -19.57 13.09
C SER A 293 -4.12 -19.87 12.69
N LYS A 294 -4.63 -21.03 13.13
CA LYS A 294 -6.01 -21.47 12.96
C LYS A 294 -6.65 -21.75 14.31
N ASP A 295 -7.94 -21.49 14.45
CA ASP A 295 -8.70 -21.93 15.63
C ASP A 295 -8.92 -23.45 15.64
N LYS A 296 -9.56 -23.97 16.69
CA LYS A 296 -9.92 -25.39 16.83
C LYS A 296 -10.87 -25.93 15.75
N PHE A 297 -11.54 -25.05 15.02
CA PHE A 297 -12.42 -25.39 13.90
C PHE A 297 -11.71 -25.30 12.54
N GLY A 298 -10.43 -24.91 12.53
CA GLY A 298 -9.62 -24.76 11.32
C GLY A 298 -9.77 -23.41 10.63
N ASN A 299 -10.45 -22.43 11.23
CA ASN A 299 -10.58 -21.09 10.65
C ASN A 299 -9.30 -20.28 10.86
N ASP A 300 -8.85 -19.61 9.81
CA ASP A 300 -7.72 -18.70 9.85
C ASP A 300 -8.02 -17.49 10.76
N THR A 301 -7.30 -17.39 11.87
CA THR A 301 -7.47 -16.27 12.81
C THR A 301 -6.23 -16.10 13.70
N PRO A 302 -5.87 -14.86 14.09
CA PRO A 302 -4.86 -14.66 15.12
C PRO A 302 -5.31 -15.28 16.45
N MET A 303 -4.41 -16.07 17.05
CA MET A 303 -4.63 -16.74 18.33
C MET A 303 -3.75 -16.09 19.39
N ILE A 304 -4.36 -15.51 20.41
CA ILE A 304 -3.68 -14.86 21.53
C ILE A 304 -3.25 -15.95 22.51
N VAL A 305 -1.95 -16.04 22.75
CA VAL A 305 -1.30 -17.16 23.47
C VAL A 305 -0.66 -16.74 24.80
N GLY A 306 -0.66 -15.45 25.12
CA GLY A 306 -0.06 -14.94 26.32
C GLY A 306 0.11 -13.42 26.31
N TYR A 307 0.67 -12.91 27.39
CA TYR A 307 1.03 -11.51 27.54
C TYR A 307 2.41 -11.33 28.16
N ALA A 308 3.01 -10.16 27.96
CA ALA A 308 4.26 -9.73 28.56
C ALA A 308 4.25 -8.21 28.80
N THR A 309 5.31 -7.68 29.40
CA THR A 309 5.54 -6.24 29.59
C THR A 309 6.68 -5.77 28.68
N THR A 310 6.49 -4.68 27.94
CA THR A 310 7.48 -4.20 26.97
C THR A 310 8.62 -3.40 27.60
N TYR A 311 9.78 -3.47 26.97
CA TYR A 311 10.72 -2.35 26.93
C TYR A 311 10.47 -1.51 25.68
N ALA A 312 10.71 -0.21 25.79
CA ALA A 312 10.65 0.73 24.68
C ALA A 312 11.64 0.34 23.58
N TYR A 313 11.29 0.68 22.34
CA TYR A 313 12.22 0.51 21.23
C TYR A 313 13.44 1.44 21.39
N LYS A 314 14.63 0.88 21.19
CA LYS A 314 15.89 1.62 21.07
C LYS A 314 16.43 1.44 19.66
N ASP A 315 17.11 2.46 19.12
CA ASP A 315 17.65 2.38 17.74
C ASP A 315 18.65 1.22 17.55
N GLU A 316 19.27 0.76 18.63
CA GLU A 316 20.13 -0.44 18.66
C GLU A 316 19.38 -1.77 18.55
N ASN A 317 18.05 -1.79 18.70
CA ASN A 317 17.23 -2.99 18.59
C ASN A 317 16.98 -3.38 17.13
N VAL A 318 18.07 -3.66 16.42
CA VAL A 318 18.08 -4.06 15.01
C VAL A 318 18.89 -5.35 14.85
N ILE A 319 18.46 -6.19 13.93
CA ILE A 319 19.23 -7.33 13.43
C ILE A 319 19.52 -7.11 11.95
N ASP A 320 20.68 -7.59 11.50
CA ASP A 320 21.15 -7.43 10.13
C ASP A 320 21.48 -8.78 9.49
N GLU A 321 22.15 -8.76 8.34
CA GLU A 321 22.56 -9.94 7.58
C GLU A 321 23.46 -10.90 8.36
N THR A 322 24.11 -10.48 9.46
CA THR A 322 24.89 -11.39 10.31
C THR A 322 23.98 -12.33 11.10
N ASN A 323 22.71 -11.97 11.31
CA ASN A 323 21.76 -12.77 12.06
C ASN A 323 21.08 -13.83 11.17
N PRO A 324 21.11 -15.13 11.54
CA PRO A 324 20.46 -16.19 10.76
C PRO A 324 18.96 -15.99 10.54
N LYS A 325 18.25 -15.33 11.47
CA LYS A 325 16.81 -15.05 11.32
C LYS A 325 16.54 -13.97 10.29
N PHE A 326 17.40 -12.94 10.19
CA PHE A 326 17.28 -11.91 9.17
C PHE A 326 17.32 -12.54 7.77
N LYS A 327 18.28 -13.45 7.52
CA LYS A 327 18.36 -14.21 6.27
C LYS A 327 17.13 -15.09 6.06
N LYS A 328 16.70 -15.84 7.08
CA LYS A 328 15.51 -16.72 7.01
C LYS A 328 14.24 -15.95 6.65
N TRP A 329 14.10 -14.71 7.12
CA TRP A 329 12.97 -13.84 6.84
C TRP A 329 13.16 -12.96 5.60
N ASN A 330 14.26 -13.14 4.87
CA ASN A 330 14.62 -12.29 3.72
C ASN A 330 14.56 -10.79 4.06
N GLY A 331 15.09 -10.41 5.22
CA GLY A 331 15.11 -9.02 5.71
C GLY A 331 13.76 -8.46 6.17
N ARG A 332 12.68 -9.25 6.19
CA ARG A 332 11.32 -8.74 6.43
C ARG A 332 11.06 -8.19 7.84
N TYR A 333 11.78 -8.66 8.86
CA TYR A 333 11.56 -8.27 10.25
C TYR A 333 12.88 -7.90 10.95
N PRO A 334 13.48 -6.75 10.58
CA PRO A 334 14.82 -6.40 11.05
C PRO A 334 14.82 -5.72 12.42
N TYR A 335 13.69 -5.19 12.89
CA TYR A 335 13.60 -4.47 14.15
C TYR A 335 12.95 -5.34 15.23
N TYR A 336 13.33 -5.14 16.48
CA TYR A 336 12.72 -5.86 17.60
C TYR A 336 12.47 -4.98 18.82
N ILE A 337 11.64 -5.46 19.71
CA ILE A 337 11.63 -5.02 21.10
C ILE A 337 11.92 -6.22 21.99
N GLU A 338 12.37 -5.93 23.20
CA GLU A 338 12.44 -6.89 24.29
C GLU A 338 11.20 -6.76 25.17
N PHE A 339 10.86 -7.84 25.84
CA PHE A 339 9.79 -7.87 26.84
C PHE A 339 10.20 -8.74 28.03
N THR A 340 9.57 -8.47 29.17
CA THR A 340 9.77 -9.13 30.46
C THR A 340 8.42 -9.59 31.02
N ASN A 341 8.41 -10.32 32.14
CA ASN A 341 7.19 -10.77 32.83
C ASN A 341 6.20 -11.51 31.92
N GLY A 342 6.73 -12.26 30.94
CA GLY A 342 5.95 -12.98 29.97
C GLY A 342 5.26 -14.19 30.59
N LYS A 343 3.94 -14.33 30.42
CA LYS A 343 3.17 -15.54 30.71
C LYS A 343 2.53 -16.05 29.43
N PHE A 344 2.82 -17.31 29.09
CA PHE A 344 2.38 -17.93 27.84
C PHE A 344 1.77 -19.30 28.09
N LEU A 345 0.69 -19.63 27.38
CA LEU A 345 -0.06 -20.87 27.56
C LEU A 345 0.82 -22.11 27.29
N LYS A 346 0.76 -23.09 28.18
CA LYS A 346 1.36 -24.43 28.02
C LYS A 346 0.44 -25.40 27.26
N MET A 347 -0.23 -24.89 26.23
CA MET A 347 -1.17 -25.66 25.43
C MET A 347 -1.05 -25.31 23.94
N PRO A 348 -1.61 -26.15 23.04
CA PRO A 348 -1.64 -25.86 21.62
C PRO A 348 -2.19 -24.46 21.29
N VAL A 349 -1.69 -23.82 20.24
CA VAL A 349 -2.12 -22.46 19.82
C VAL A 349 -3.62 -22.38 19.53
N GLU A 350 -4.24 -23.44 18.96
CA GLU A 350 -5.68 -23.50 18.62
C GLU A 350 -6.63 -23.31 19.82
N ASN A 351 -6.06 -23.44 21.00
CA ASN A 351 -6.70 -23.51 22.29
C ASN A 351 -6.53 -22.21 23.10
N GLY A 352 -5.78 -21.24 22.56
CA GLY A 352 -5.73 -19.87 23.06
C GLY A 352 -6.98 -19.06 22.72
N ILE A 353 -6.92 -17.75 22.91
CA ILE A 353 -8.06 -16.86 22.66
C ILE A 353 -8.02 -16.38 21.21
N SER A 354 -9.03 -16.71 20.42
CA SER A 354 -9.08 -16.20 19.05
C SER A 354 -9.38 -14.70 19.03
N LEU A 355 -8.85 -13.98 18.04
CA LEU A 355 -9.22 -12.57 17.85
C LEU A 355 -10.73 -12.41 17.56
N ILE A 356 -11.35 -13.43 16.96
CA ILE A 356 -12.79 -13.49 16.72
C ILE A 356 -13.57 -13.52 18.03
N GLU A 357 -13.12 -14.31 19.02
CA GLU A 357 -13.71 -14.34 20.37
C GLU A 357 -13.64 -12.96 21.04
N LEU A 358 -12.46 -12.32 21.01
CA LEU A 358 -12.28 -10.97 21.56
C LEU A 358 -13.24 -9.96 20.91
N VAL A 359 -13.32 -9.97 19.58
CA VAL A 359 -14.16 -9.03 18.83
C VAL A 359 -15.65 -9.33 19.01
N ASN A 360 -16.07 -10.58 19.06
CA ASN A 360 -17.46 -10.92 19.33
C ASN A 360 -17.87 -10.55 20.77
N GLY A 361 -16.96 -10.69 21.73
CA GLY A 361 -17.21 -10.34 23.14
C GLY A 361 -17.37 -8.83 23.35
N LEU A 362 -16.54 -8.01 22.70
CA LEU A 362 -16.47 -6.57 22.98
C LEU A 362 -16.99 -5.66 21.86
N LYS A 363 -17.17 -6.19 20.65
CA LYS A 363 -17.64 -5.46 19.47
C LYS A 363 -16.81 -4.19 19.22
N HIS A 364 -17.45 -3.03 19.17
CA HIS A 364 -16.81 -1.72 18.94
C HIS A 364 -15.88 -1.27 20.07
N LYS A 365 -15.84 -1.98 21.20
CA LYS A 365 -15.00 -1.63 22.36
C LYS A 365 -13.61 -2.26 22.34
N VAL A 366 -13.20 -2.96 21.28
CA VAL A 366 -11.88 -3.62 21.22
C VAL A 366 -10.75 -2.62 20.98
N TYR A 367 -10.96 -1.68 20.05
CA TYR A 367 -9.94 -0.72 19.63
C TYR A 367 -10.36 0.71 20.00
N PRO A 368 -9.42 1.58 20.39
CA PRO A 368 -9.74 2.98 20.73
C PRO A 368 -10.57 3.68 19.63
N GLY A 369 -10.10 3.60 18.39
CA GLY A 369 -10.77 4.20 17.22
C GLY A 369 -12.06 3.55 16.76
N THR A 370 -12.65 2.62 17.54
CA THR A 370 -14.01 2.10 17.33
C THR A 370 -14.98 2.42 18.45
N ILE A 371 -14.52 2.91 19.62
CA ILE A 371 -15.37 3.15 20.80
C ILE A 371 -16.57 4.04 20.47
N LYS A 372 -16.36 5.12 19.72
CA LYS A 372 -17.41 6.09 19.35
C LYS A 372 -18.29 5.64 18.17
N SER A 373 -18.17 4.40 17.72
CA SER A 373 -18.89 3.86 16.56
C SER A 373 -19.61 2.56 16.90
N PRO A 374 -20.67 2.59 17.73
CA PRO A 374 -21.35 1.39 18.19
C PRO A 374 -21.96 0.54 17.08
N GLU A 375 -22.34 1.18 15.97
CA GLU A 375 -22.96 0.55 14.80
C GLU A 375 -21.94 -0.08 13.82
N ILE A 376 -20.63 0.00 14.10
CA ILE A 376 -19.63 -0.54 13.19
C ILE A 376 -19.78 -2.07 13.06
N PRO A 377 -19.86 -2.62 11.83
CA PRO A 377 -19.99 -4.06 11.65
C PRO A 377 -18.80 -4.84 12.20
N ILE A 378 -19.05 -5.99 12.83
CA ILE A 378 -18.02 -6.92 13.34
C ILE A 378 -17.00 -7.27 12.26
N SER A 379 -17.46 -7.47 11.02
CA SER A 379 -16.59 -7.78 9.88
C SER A 379 -15.61 -6.65 9.55
N GLN A 380 -15.94 -5.40 9.81
CA GLN A 380 -15.01 -4.27 9.65
C GLN A 380 -14.04 -4.18 10.81
N ILE A 381 -14.48 -4.45 12.05
CA ILE A 381 -13.60 -4.49 13.23
C ILE A 381 -12.53 -5.58 13.05
N LEU A 382 -12.95 -6.77 12.62
CA LEU A 382 -12.04 -7.89 12.34
C LEU A 382 -11.00 -7.54 11.28
N LYS A 383 -11.27 -6.61 10.35
CA LYS A 383 -10.31 -6.24 9.32
C LYS A 383 -9.23 -5.24 9.77
N ARG A 384 -9.39 -4.57 10.92
CA ARG A 384 -8.51 -3.46 11.33
C ARG A 384 -7.06 -3.85 11.63
N HIS A 385 -6.81 -5.12 11.93
CA HIS A 385 -5.48 -5.65 12.17
C HIS A 385 -4.75 -6.11 10.90
N HIS A 386 -5.45 -6.26 9.76
CA HIS A 386 -4.82 -6.73 8.53
C HIS A 386 -3.66 -5.81 8.15
N GLN A 387 -2.55 -6.43 7.72
CA GLN A 387 -1.32 -5.74 7.32
C GLN A 387 -0.65 -4.95 8.45
N LYS A 388 -1.05 -5.14 9.71
CA LYS A 388 -0.39 -4.52 10.87
C LYS A 388 0.49 -5.50 11.61
N ALA A 389 1.67 -5.05 12.01
CA ALA A 389 2.54 -5.82 12.90
C ALA A 389 2.00 -5.86 14.33
N HIS A 390 1.28 -4.82 14.75
CA HIS A 390 0.67 -4.69 16.07
C HIS A 390 -0.52 -3.71 16.04
N ILE A 391 -1.34 -3.68 17.10
CA ILE A 391 -2.45 -2.74 17.23
C ILE A 391 -2.71 -2.40 18.70
N LYS A 392 -2.98 -1.12 18.99
CA LYS A 392 -3.40 -0.65 20.32
C LYS A 392 -4.82 -1.13 20.65
N ILE A 393 -5.06 -1.48 21.91
CA ILE A 393 -6.38 -1.93 22.38
C ILE A 393 -6.87 -1.09 23.57
N THR A 394 -8.16 -1.17 23.85
CA THR A 394 -8.82 -0.48 24.97
C THR A 394 -8.52 -1.15 26.32
N ASN A 395 -8.88 -0.48 27.42
CA ASN A 395 -8.80 -1.10 28.75
C ASN A 395 -9.71 -2.33 28.86
N GLU A 396 -10.92 -2.23 28.30
CA GLU A 396 -11.91 -3.31 28.33
C GLU A 396 -11.39 -4.55 27.61
N ALA A 397 -10.71 -4.37 26.47
CA ALA A 397 -10.03 -5.45 25.76
C ALA A 397 -8.88 -6.03 26.56
N LYS A 398 -8.05 -5.18 27.20
CA LYS A 398 -6.98 -5.63 28.10
C LYS A 398 -7.54 -6.49 29.23
N GLN A 399 -8.57 -6.03 29.94
CA GLN A 399 -9.19 -6.75 31.05
C GLN A 399 -9.84 -8.06 30.62
N PHE A 400 -10.54 -8.05 29.47
CA PHE A 400 -11.10 -9.26 28.89
C PHE A 400 -10.01 -10.31 28.63
N LEU A 401 -8.90 -9.91 28.00
CA LEU A 401 -7.81 -10.82 27.67
C LEU A 401 -7.08 -11.33 28.91
N ILE A 402 -6.79 -10.47 29.90
CA ILE A 402 -6.16 -10.89 31.16
C ILE A 402 -7.06 -11.91 31.87
N THR A 403 -8.33 -11.58 32.08
CA THR A 403 -9.29 -12.48 32.76
C THR A 403 -9.38 -13.83 32.07
N ARG A 404 -9.43 -13.82 30.73
CA ARG A 404 -9.57 -15.05 29.94
C ARG A 404 -8.27 -15.86 29.93
N LEU A 405 -7.11 -15.21 29.83
CA LEU A 405 -5.80 -15.88 29.87
C LEU A 405 -5.50 -16.44 31.26
N ASP A 406 -5.77 -15.71 32.34
CA ASP A 406 -5.53 -16.17 33.70
C ASP A 406 -6.36 -17.43 33.99
N LYS A 407 -7.62 -17.47 33.55
CA LYS A 407 -8.42 -18.71 33.63
C LYS A 407 -7.78 -19.88 32.88
N LEU A 408 -7.27 -19.65 31.66
CA LEU A 408 -6.59 -20.69 30.90
C LEU A 408 -5.24 -21.09 31.52
N PHE A 409 -4.54 -20.16 32.16
CA PHE A 409 -3.31 -20.43 32.92
C PHE A 409 -3.58 -21.30 34.14
N ASP A 410 -4.68 -21.09 34.84
CA ASP A 410 -5.10 -21.92 35.96
C ASP A 410 -5.50 -23.33 35.51
N GLU A 411 -6.22 -23.43 34.38
CA GLU A 411 -6.72 -24.71 33.85
C GLU A 411 -5.61 -25.56 33.20
N HIS A 412 -4.64 -24.94 32.52
CA HIS A 412 -3.70 -25.63 31.64
C HIS A 412 -2.22 -25.32 31.90
N GLY A 413 -1.93 -24.44 32.85
CA GLY A 413 -0.58 -23.99 33.16
C GLY A 413 0.00 -23.00 32.15
N TYR A 414 1.14 -22.43 32.53
CA TYR A 414 1.86 -21.44 31.71
C TYR A 414 3.39 -21.57 31.83
N ASP A 415 4.07 -21.10 30.79
CA ASP A 415 5.50 -20.83 30.76
C ASP A 415 5.75 -19.37 31.11
N THR A 416 6.81 -19.13 31.87
CA THR A 416 7.29 -17.78 32.21
C THR A 416 8.52 -17.42 31.39
N ILE A 417 8.59 -16.16 30.95
CA ILE A 417 9.78 -15.54 30.36
C ILE A 417 10.10 -14.32 31.21
N LEU A 418 11.26 -14.37 31.87
CA LEU A 418 11.74 -13.28 32.72
C LEU A 418 12.21 -12.09 31.89
#